data_AF-A0A4P9WRH0-F1
#
_entry.id   AF-A0A4P9WRH0-F1
#
_cell.length_a   1.000
_cell.length_b   1.000
_cell.length_c   1.000
_cell.angle_alpha   90.00
_cell.angle_beta   90.00
_cell.angle_gamma   90.00
#
_symmetry.space_group_name_H-M   'P 1'
#
loop_
_entity.id
_entity.type
_entity.pdbx_description
1 polymer ?
#
loop_
_entity_poly.entity_id
_entity_poly.type
_entity_poly.pdbx_seq_one_letter_code
_entity_poly.pdbx_strand_id
1 'polypeptide(L)'
;MSPVGSAFRNRLRQFGAVVNCCTIDWFQAWPGDALQAVAQQSLRDVSLNAQLEEKVVHMCRYFHTTVQELSTRFAAHARRYNYVTPTSYLGLLESYKNLLSIKRNEILAIQRRYQSGLSKLEFAAKQVMQMQSDLTNLQPQLVRTQQETADMLIRIERESVEVEATRTNVSAEEAIAMSKAKEAKAIKDDCEAQLAEALPLLRSALAALDTLKKQDIDLVKSMKNPPDGVKLVMEAVCVMKDIKPDKIPDPSGSGKMINDYWKTSLKMLSDPRFLDSLKAFDKDNIPPHVVKKIRTSFMTNSEFKPEKVRNASSAAEGLCSWILAMEAYDRVAKVVAPKQVALGQAEAELSVTMTSLNEKQAVLKAVEDRLASLNAELQGLADKKVRL
;
A
#
# COMPACT_ATOMS: atom_id res chain seq x y z
N MET A 1 -94.34 -40.61 -42.82
CA MET A 1 -94.30 -42.07 -43.08
C MET A 1 -93.30 -42.32 -44.22
N SER A 2 -92.51 -43.40 -44.20
CA SER A 2 -91.56 -43.64 -45.29
C SER A 2 -92.32 -44.06 -46.56
N PRO A 3 -92.06 -43.43 -47.72
CA PRO A 3 -92.59 -43.88 -49.00
C PRO A 3 -91.95 -45.19 -49.48
N VAL A 4 -90.87 -45.63 -48.82
CA VAL A 4 -90.12 -46.84 -49.14
C VAL A 4 -90.79 -48.07 -48.52
N GLY A 5 -91.09 -49.07 -49.34
CA GLY A 5 -91.67 -50.36 -48.92
C GLY A 5 -93.18 -50.48 -49.14
N SER A 6 -93.72 -51.69 -48.99
CA SER A 6 -95.15 -52.00 -49.25
C SER A 6 -96.09 -51.59 -48.11
N ALA A 7 -95.56 -51.42 -46.89
CA ALA A 7 -96.35 -51.14 -45.69
C ALA A 7 -97.12 -49.81 -45.78
N PHE A 8 -96.48 -48.76 -46.29
CA PHE A 8 -97.14 -47.45 -46.45
C PHE A 8 -98.31 -47.52 -47.44
N ARG A 9 -98.08 -48.13 -48.61
CA ARG A 9 -99.12 -48.35 -49.62
C ARG A 9 -100.31 -49.15 -49.08
N ASN A 10 -100.04 -50.20 -48.28
CA ASN A 10 -101.09 -51.02 -47.69
C ASN A 10 -101.93 -50.23 -46.67
N ARG A 11 -101.29 -49.39 -45.83
CA ARG A 11 -102.01 -48.54 -44.87
C ARG A 11 -102.88 -47.49 -45.56
N LEU A 12 -102.40 -46.86 -46.62
CA LEU A 12 -103.20 -45.89 -47.39
C LEU A 12 -104.46 -46.53 -48.00
N ARG A 13 -104.40 -47.80 -48.42
CA ARG A 13 -105.55 -48.56 -48.93
C ARG A 13 -106.54 -48.95 -47.83
N GLN A 14 -106.04 -49.28 -46.64
CA GLN A 14 -106.87 -49.67 -45.50
C GLN A 14 -107.60 -48.47 -44.87
N PHE A 15 -106.97 -47.28 -44.88
CA PHE A 15 -107.48 -46.09 -44.20
C PHE A 15 -107.59 -44.90 -45.16
N GLY A 16 -108.70 -44.83 -45.92
CA GLY A 16 -108.95 -43.76 -46.90
C GLY A 16 -108.96 -42.34 -46.32
N ALA A 17 -109.31 -42.19 -45.04
CA ALA A 17 -109.27 -40.89 -44.34
C ALA A 17 -107.86 -40.26 -44.30
N VAL A 18 -106.79 -41.06 -44.35
CA VAL A 18 -105.41 -40.55 -44.35
C VAL A 18 -105.09 -39.78 -45.65
N VAL A 19 -105.72 -40.14 -46.77
CA VAL A 19 -105.57 -39.42 -48.03
C VAL A 19 -106.58 -38.29 -48.14
N ASN A 20 -107.82 -38.51 -47.66
CA ASN A 20 -108.92 -37.56 -47.86
C ASN A 20 -108.95 -36.41 -46.84
N CYS A 21 -108.43 -36.61 -45.63
CA CYS A 21 -108.51 -35.64 -44.54
C CYS A 21 -107.15 -35.03 -44.14
N CYS A 22 -106.05 -35.43 -44.79
CA CYS A 22 -104.72 -34.88 -44.54
C CYS A 22 -104.16 -34.22 -45.80
N THR A 23 -103.29 -33.23 -45.62
CA THR A 23 -102.50 -32.66 -46.72
C THR A 23 -101.22 -33.48 -46.90
N ILE A 24 -100.90 -33.84 -48.14
CA ILE A 24 -99.69 -34.60 -48.46
C ILE A 24 -98.59 -33.62 -48.85
N ASP A 25 -97.50 -33.62 -48.09
CA ASP A 25 -96.28 -32.89 -48.41
C ASP A 25 -95.18 -33.88 -48.83
N TRP A 26 -94.57 -33.62 -49.99
CA TRP A 26 -93.59 -34.51 -50.62
C TRP A 26 -92.18 -34.00 -50.45
N PHE A 27 -91.39 -34.69 -49.62
CA PHE A 27 -89.96 -34.40 -49.48
C PHE A 27 -89.17 -35.11 -50.58
N GLN A 28 -88.55 -34.33 -51.46
CA GLN A 28 -87.65 -34.82 -52.49
C GLN A 28 -86.19 -34.86 -51.99
N ALA A 29 -85.36 -35.62 -52.68
CA ALA A 29 -83.91 -35.54 -52.48
C ALA A 29 -83.44 -34.11 -52.75
N TRP A 30 -82.43 -33.65 -52.01
CA TRP A 30 -81.91 -32.30 -52.18
C TRP A 30 -81.33 -32.11 -53.60
N PRO A 31 -81.75 -31.07 -54.34
CA PRO A 31 -81.17 -30.76 -55.63
C PRO A 31 -79.72 -30.30 -55.47
N GLY A 32 -78.96 -30.32 -56.57
CA GLY A 32 -77.55 -29.91 -56.59
C GLY A 32 -77.30 -28.53 -55.98
N ASP A 33 -78.19 -27.58 -56.25
CA ASP A 33 -78.07 -26.20 -55.78
C ASP A 33 -78.30 -26.10 -54.26
N ALA A 34 -79.20 -26.91 -53.70
CA ALA A 34 -79.41 -27.01 -52.26
C ALA A 34 -78.19 -27.63 -51.55
N LEU A 35 -77.56 -28.64 -52.15
CA LEU A 35 -76.32 -29.23 -51.63
C LEU A 35 -75.17 -28.22 -51.60
N GLN A 36 -75.09 -27.33 -52.61
CA GLN A 36 -74.11 -26.25 -52.65
C GLN A 36 -74.37 -25.19 -51.59
N ALA A 37 -75.61 -24.71 -51.46
CA ALA A 37 -75.98 -23.72 -50.46
C ALA A 37 -75.69 -24.21 -49.02
N VAL A 38 -76.01 -25.49 -48.74
CA VAL A 38 -75.72 -26.10 -47.44
C VAL A 38 -74.21 -26.26 -47.21
N ALA A 39 -73.44 -26.63 -48.23
CA ALA A 39 -71.99 -26.71 -48.12
C ALA A 39 -71.34 -25.32 -47.92
N GLN A 40 -71.76 -24.29 -48.66
CA GLN A 40 -71.32 -22.91 -48.47
C GLN A 40 -71.59 -22.44 -47.04
N GLN A 41 -72.84 -22.60 -46.58
CA GLN A 41 -73.21 -22.17 -45.23
C GLN A 41 -72.43 -22.94 -44.15
N SER A 42 -72.22 -24.24 -44.34
CA SER A 42 -71.45 -25.04 -43.38
C SER A 42 -69.97 -24.66 -43.40
N LEU A 43 -69.37 -24.45 -44.57
CA LEU A 43 -67.93 -24.18 -44.70
C LEU A 43 -67.54 -22.72 -44.40
N ARG A 44 -68.50 -21.81 -44.22
CA ARG A 44 -68.27 -20.41 -43.90
C ARG A 44 -67.38 -20.17 -42.68
N ASP A 45 -67.49 -21.02 -41.66
CA ASP A 45 -66.68 -20.91 -40.43
C ASP A 45 -65.24 -21.40 -40.63
N VAL A 46 -64.94 -22.02 -41.78
CA VAL A 46 -63.61 -22.49 -42.13
C VAL A 46 -62.91 -21.37 -42.91
N SER A 47 -61.75 -20.94 -42.42
CA SER A 47 -60.89 -19.98 -43.11
C SER A 47 -60.29 -20.59 -44.39
N LEU A 48 -61.06 -20.57 -45.47
CA LEU A 48 -60.65 -20.97 -46.83
C LEU A 48 -60.47 -19.72 -47.69
N ASN A 49 -59.61 -19.82 -48.71
CA ASN A 49 -59.57 -18.82 -49.77
C ASN A 49 -60.86 -18.94 -50.60
N ALA A 50 -61.48 -17.80 -50.97
CA ALA A 50 -62.74 -17.76 -51.71
C ALA A 50 -62.74 -18.66 -52.97
N GLN A 51 -61.65 -18.66 -53.73
CA GLN A 51 -61.52 -19.52 -54.92
C GLN A 51 -61.43 -21.02 -54.61
N LEU A 52 -60.89 -21.38 -53.44
CA LEU A 52 -60.79 -22.77 -53.00
C LEU A 52 -62.11 -23.22 -52.38
N GLU A 53 -62.77 -22.35 -51.63
CA GLU A 53 -64.08 -22.60 -51.01
C GLU A 53 -65.10 -23.01 -52.07
N GLU A 54 -65.22 -22.24 -53.15
CA GLU A 54 -66.11 -22.56 -54.27
C GLU A 54 -65.82 -23.96 -54.83
N LYS A 55 -64.56 -24.27 -55.11
CA LYS A 55 -64.14 -25.59 -55.61
C LYS A 55 -64.45 -26.73 -54.63
N VAL A 56 -64.24 -26.52 -53.33
CA VAL A 56 -64.56 -27.52 -52.30
C VAL A 56 -66.06 -27.76 -52.23
N VAL A 57 -66.87 -26.71 -52.29
CA VAL A 57 -68.34 -26.83 -52.31
C VAL A 57 -68.82 -27.62 -53.54
N HIS A 58 -68.28 -27.33 -54.72
CA HIS A 58 -68.56 -28.10 -55.93
C HIS A 58 -68.19 -29.57 -55.78
N MET A 59 -67.03 -29.88 -55.17
CA MET A 59 -66.60 -31.25 -54.90
C MET A 59 -67.51 -31.97 -53.89
N CYS A 60 -67.93 -31.30 -52.82
CA CYS A 60 -68.88 -31.86 -51.85
C CYS A 60 -70.20 -32.26 -52.53
N ARG A 61 -70.77 -31.37 -53.36
CA ARG A 61 -71.95 -31.68 -54.17
C ARG A 61 -71.70 -32.91 -55.05
N TYR A 62 -70.59 -32.90 -55.79
CA TYR A 62 -70.23 -33.98 -56.71
C TYR A 62 -70.11 -35.34 -55.99
N PHE A 63 -69.47 -35.39 -54.83
CA PHE A 63 -69.36 -36.62 -54.05
C PHE A 63 -70.71 -37.13 -53.59
N HIS A 64 -71.61 -36.25 -53.13
CA HIS A 64 -72.93 -36.66 -52.70
C HIS A 64 -73.78 -37.21 -53.85
N THR A 65 -73.82 -36.50 -54.99
CA THR A 65 -74.61 -36.94 -56.17
C THR A 65 -74.04 -38.23 -56.76
N THR A 66 -72.71 -38.35 -56.85
CA THR A 66 -72.05 -39.56 -57.36
C THR A 66 -72.32 -40.76 -56.46
N VAL A 67 -72.31 -40.58 -55.13
CA VAL A 67 -72.64 -41.67 -54.19
C VAL A 67 -74.11 -42.08 -54.31
N GLN A 68 -75.04 -41.14 -54.54
CA GLN A 68 -76.44 -41.48 -54.83
C GLN A 68 -76.58 -42.34 -56.10
N GLU A 69 -75.90 -41.98 -57.18
CA GLU A 69 -75.87 -42.77 -58.42
C GLU A 69 -75.25 -44.16 -58.20
N LEU A 70 -74.10 -44.22 -57.50
CA LEU A 70 -73.43 -45.48 -57.17
C LEU A 70 -74.30 -46.38 -56.29
N SER A 71 -75.06 -45.82 -55.35
CA SER A 71 -76.03 -46.54 -54.54
C SER A 71 -77.12 -47.22 -55.38
N THR A 72 -77.64 -46.54 -56.40
CA THR A 72 -78.62 -47.15 -57.31
C THR A 72 -78.01 -48.29 -58.13
N ARG A 73 -76.78 -48.10 -58.62
CA ARG A 73 -76.03 -49.15 -59.34
C ARG A 73 -75.74 -50.34 -58.43
N PHE A 74 -75.33 -50.09 -57.20
CA PHE A 74 -75.04 -51.13 -56.21
C PHE A 74 -76.29 -51.97 -55.89
N ALA A 75 -77.44 -51.32 -55.70
CA ALA A 75 -78.71 -52.03 -55.50
C ALA A 75 -79.08 -52.91 -56.72
N ALA A 76 -78.85 -52.42 -57.94
CA ALA A 76 -79.13 -53.17 -59.16
C ALA A 76 -78.26 -54.44 -59.30
N HIS A 77 -76.97 -54.35 -58.98
CA HIS A 77 -76.03 -55.45 -59.18
C HIS A 77 -75.98 -56.42 -57.99
N ALA A 78 -75.86 -55.90 -56.77
CA ALA A 78 -75.64 -56.70 -55.56
C ALA A 78 -76.94 -57.03 -54.80
N ARG A 79 -78.09 -56.50 -55.24
CA ARG A 79 -79.40 -56.65 -54.57
C ARG A 79 -79.39 -56.22 -53.10
N ARG A 80 -78.44 -55.35 -52.70
CA ARG A 80 -78.31 -54.77 -51.36
C ARG A 80 -78.56 -53.27 -51.40
N TYR A 81 -79.35 -52.76 -50.47
CA TYR A 81 -79.68 -51.33 -50.39
C TYR A 81 -78.76 -50.61 -49.41
N ASN A 82 -78.21 -49.48 -49.84
CA ASN A 82 -77.62 -48.46 -48.98
C ASN A 82 -78.38 -47.14 -49.17
N TYR A 83 -78.59 -46.40 -48.09
CA TYR A 83 -79.38 -45.17 -48.11
C TYR A 83 -78.46 -43.96 -47.98
N VAL A 84 -78.52 -43.09 -48.99
CA VAL A 84 -77.80 -41.83 -48.99
C VAL A 84 -78.75 -40.76 -48.46
N THR A 85 -78.44 -40.20 -47.29
CA THR A 85 -79.30 -39.23 -46.61
C THR A 85 -78.63 -37.86 -46.50
N PRO A 86 -79.40 -36.76 -46.36
CA PRO A 86 -78.83 -35.45 -46.05
C PRO A 86 -77.98 -35.45 -44.77
N THR A 87 -78.32 -36.29 -43.78
CA THR A 87 -77.50 -36.47 -42.57
C THR A 87 -76.12 -37.01 -42.88
N SER A 88 -75.99 -37.95 -43.84
CA SER A 88 -74.70 -38.45 -44.32
C SER A 88 -73.88 -37.35 -45.01
N TYR A 89 -74.54 -36.42 -45.70
CA TYR A 89 -73.88 -35.27 -46.33
C TYR A 89 -73.35 -34.27 -45.29
N LEU A 90 -74.14 -33.96 -44.26
CA LEU A 90 -73.69 -33.13 -43.15
C LEU A 90 -72.52 -33.80 -42.40
N GLY A 91 -72.56 -35.13 -42.24
CA GLY A 91 -71.45 -35.91 -41.68
C GLY A 91 -70.16 -35.83 -42.50
N LEU A 92 -70.25 -35.80 -43.84
CA LEU A 92 -69.10 -35.57 -44.72
C LEU A 92 -68.50 -34.18 -44.49
N LEU A 93 -69.34 -33.14 -44.46
CA LEU A 93 -68.90 -31.75 -44.26
C LEU A 93 -68.22 -31.58 -42.91
N GLU A 94 -68.79 -32.14 -41.85
CA GLU A 94 -68.24 -32.07 -40.50
C GLU A 94 -66.91 -32.85 -40.40
N SER A 95 -66.85 -34.04 -40.99
CA SER A 95 -65.60 -34.82 -41.05
C SER A 95 -64.49 -34.08 -41.79
N TYR A 96 -64.83 -33.39 -42.88
CA TYR A 96 -63.89 -32.56 -43.63
C TYR A 96 -63.35 -31.41 -42.78
N LYS A 97 -64.22 -30.67 -42.07
CA LYS A 97 -63.79 -29.60 -41.15
C LYS A 97 -62.83 -30.10 -40.08
N ASN A 98 -63.19 -31.21 -39.44
CA ASN A 98 -62.40 -31.80 -38.36
C ASN A 98 -61.03 -32.26 -38.87
N LEU A 99 -61.00 -33.00 -39.99
CA LEU A 99 -59.75 -33.46 -40.59
C LEU A 99 -58.85 -32.30 -41.01
N LEU A 100 -59.43 -31.25 -41.62
CA LEU A 100 -58.70 -30.06 -42.04
C LEU A 100 -58.09 -29.33 -40.85
N SER A 101 -58.84 -29.18 -39.75
CA SER A 101 -58.36 -28.57 -38.52
C SER A 101 -57.17 -29.34 -37.93
N ILE A 102 -57.29 -30.68 -37.82
CA ILE A 102 -56.21 -31.55 -37.34
C ILE A 102 -54.96 -31.39 -38.20
N LYS A 103 -55.09 -31.50 -39.53
CA LYS A 103 -53.96 -31.42 -40.45
C LYS A 103 -53.30 -30.04 -40.46
N ARG A 104 -54.08 -28.96 -40.36
CA ARG A 104 -53.55 -27.59 -40.22
C ARG A 104 -52.75 -27.45 -38.93
N ASN A 105 -53.25 -27.95 -37.81
CA ASN A 105 -52.55 -27.87 -36.53
C ASN A 105 -51.26 -28.70 -36.53
N GLU A 106 -51.25 -29.89 -37.12
CA GLU A 106 -50.03 -30.69 -37.31
C GLU A 106 -48.97 -29.91 -38.10
N ILE A 107 -49.35 -29.32 -39.24
CA ILE A 107 -48.43 -28.55 -40.09
C ILE A 107 -47.94 -27.29 -39.36
N LEU A 108 -48.83 -26.56 -38.69
CA LEU A 108 -48.46 -25.36 -37.93
C LEU A 108 -47.51 -25.70 -36.77
N ALA A 109 -47.71 -26.83 -36.09
CA ALA A 109 -46.79 -27.29 -35.04
C ALA A 109 -45.39 -27.59 -35.61
N ILE A 110 -45.32 -28.26 -36.76
CA ILE A 110 -44.06 -28.53 -37.47
C ILE A 110 -43.40 -27.22 -37.91
N GLN A 111 -44.16 -26.28 -38.47
CA GLN A 111 -43.66 -24.96 -38.88
C GLN A 111 -43.08 -24.19 -37.70
N ARG A 112 -43.81 -24.11 -36.57
CA ARG A 112 -43.33 -23.47 -35.33
C ARG A 112 -42.05 -24.12 -34.82
N ARG A 113 -41.95 -25.44 -34.88
CA ARG A 113 -40.73 -26.18 -34.51
C ARG A 113 -39.54 -25.76 -35.38
N TYR A 114 -39.71 -25.69 -36.71
CA TYR A 114 -38.65 -25.24 -37.61
C TYR A 114 -38.28 -23.78 -37.40
N GLN A 115 -39.26 -22.90 -37.19
CA GLN A 115 -39.00 -21.48 -36.88
C GLN A 115 -38.19 -21.33 -35.58
N SER A 116 -38.54 -22.06 -34.53
CA SER A 116 -37.76 -22.06 -33.29
C SER A 116 -36.36 -22.63 -33.49
N GLY A 117 -36.21 -23.72 -34.24
CA GLY A 117 -34.91 -24.30 -34.58
C GLY A 117 -34.04 -23.31 -35.35
N LEU A 118 -34.60 -22.63 -36.36
CA LEU A 118 -33.89 -21.63 -37.15
C LEU A 118 -33.44 -20.45 -36.29
N SER A 119 -34.31 -19.94 -35.40
CA SER A 119 -33.95 -18.87 -34.47
C SER A 119 -32.79 -19.27 -33.54
N LYS A 120 -32.78 -20.52 -33.04
CA LYS A 120 -31.67 -21.04 -32.23
C LYS A 120 -30.37 -21.15 -33.02
N LEU A 121 -30.44 -21.61 -34.27
CA LEU A 121 -29.28 -21.68 -35.16
C LEU A 121 -28.71 -20.30 -35.47
N GLU A 122 -29.58 -19.32 -35.74
CA GLU A 122 -29.16 -17.93 -35.96
C GLU A 122 -28.50 -17.34 -34.71
N PHE A 123 -29.05 -17.58 -33.52
CA PHE A 123 -28.46 -17.16 -32.25
C PHE A 123 -27.08 -17.80 -32.02
N ALA A 124 -26.95 -19.10 -32.25
CA ALA A 124 -25.67 -19.80 -32.15
C ALA A 124 -24.65 -19.24 -33.15
N ALA A 125 -25.06 -19.00 -34.40
CA ALA A 125 -24.19 -18.40 -35.41
C ALA A 125 -23.69 -17.01 -35.00
N LYS A 126 -24.57 -16.15 -34.44
CA LYS A 126 -24.18 -14.84 -33.91
C LYS A 126 -23.15 -14.95 -32.78
N GLN A 127 -23.35 -15.86 -31.82
CA GLN A 127 -22.38 -16.07 -30.75
C GLN A 127 -21.03 -16.58 -31.26
N VAL A 128 -21.02 -17.50 -32.23
CA VAL A 128 -19.78 -18.00 -32.83
C VAL A 128 -19.05 -16.88 -33.57
N MET A 129 -19.76 -16.03 -34.32
CA MET A 129 -19.14 -14.87 -34.98
C MET A 129 -18.53 -13.89 -33.97
N GLN A 130 -19.23 -13.61 -32.85
CA GLN A 130 -18.70 -12.75 -31.79
C GLN A 130 -17.43 -13.36 -31.19
N MET A 131 -17.46 -14.64 -30.80
CA MET A 131 -16.30 -15.34 -30.25
C MET A 131 -15.12 -15.38 -31.24
N GLN A 132 -15.38 -15.55 -32.53
CA GLN A 132 -14.34 -15.53 -33.56
C GLN A 132 -13.72 -14.14 -33.74
N SER A 133 -14.54 -13.08 -33.68
CA SER A 133 -14.07 -11.69 -33.67
C SER A 133 -13.21 -11.43 -32.43
N ASP A 134 -13.67 -11.84 -31.25
CA ASP A 134 -12.95 -11.66 -29.98
C ASP A 134 -11.60 -12.39 -30.01
N LEU A 135 -11.57 -13.65 -30.48
CA LEU A 135 -10.32 -14.39 -30.66
C LEU A 135 -9.37 -13.71 -31.63
N THR A 136 -9.87 -13.23 -32.77
CA THR A 136 -9.04 -12.54 -33.78
C THR A 136 -8.42 -11.25 -33.22
N ASN A 137 -9.13 -10.55 -32.33
CA ASN A 137 -8.66 -9.31 -31.72
C ASN A 137 -7.76 -9.54 -30.50
N LEU A 138 -8.06 -10.55 -29.67
CA LEU A 138 -7.35 -10.84 -28.41
C LEU A 138 -6.08 -11.66 -28.62
N GLN A 139 -6.07 -12.61 -29.56
CA GLN A 139 -4.89 -13.44 -29.84
C GLN A 139 -3.61 -12.64 -30.12
N PRO A 140 -3.58 -11.63 -31.00
CA PRO A 140 -2.37 -10.84 -31.22
C PRO A 140 -1.98 -10.02 -29.99
N GLN A 141 -2.95 -9.55 -29.19
CA GLN A 141 -2.67 -8.83 -27.95
C GLN A 141 -2.03 -9.74 -26.91
N LEU A 142 -2.50 -10.98 -26.78
CA LEU A 142 -1.93 -11.98 -25.87
C LEU A 142 -0.49 -12.35 -26.25
N VAL A 143 -0.22 -12.53 -27.54
CA VAL A 143 1.15 -12.81 -28.03
C VAL A 143 2.07 -11.62 -27.72
N ARG A 144 1.60 -10.39 -27.96
CA ARG A 144 2.36 -9.18 -27.66
C ARG A 144 2.61 -9.01 -26.16
N THR A 145 1.61 -9.16 -25.31
CA THR A 145 1.79 -9.07 -23.85
C THR A 145 2.69 -10.18 -23.33
N GLN A 146 2.65 -11.38 -23.91
CA GLN A 146 3.56 -12.46 -23.56
C GLN A 146 5.03 -12.11 -23.89
N GLN A 147 5.28 -11.52 -25.06
CA GLN A 147 6.61 -11.03 -25.43
C GLN A 147 7.07 -9.90 -24.50
N GLU A 148 6.23 -8.88 -24.28
CA GLU A 148 6.52 -7.76 -23.37
C GLU A 148 6.85 -8.25 -21.95
N THR A 149 6.11 -9.26 -21.45
CA THR A 149 6.36 -9.88 -20.14
C THR A 149 7.71 -10.62 -20.10
N ALA A 150 8.05 -11.36 -21.16
CA ALA A 150 9.31 -12.09 -21.25
C ALA A 150 10.51 -11.14 -21.30
N ASP A 151 10.42 -10.07 -22.09
CA ASP A 151 11.44 -9.03 -22.17
C ASP A 151 11.62 -8.30 -20.84
N MET A 152 10.52 -8.02 -20.12
CA MET A 152 10.56 -7.40 -18.81
C MET A 152 11.20 -8.30 -17.75
N LEU A 153 10.92 -9.61 -17.77
CA LEU A 153 11.59 -10.59 -16.91
C LEU A 153 13.12 -10.58 -17.10
N ILE A 154 13.58 -10.56 -18.35
CA ILE A 154 15.02 -10.49 -18.66
C ILE A 154 15.64 -9.18 -18.13
N ARG A 155 14.92 -8.06 -18.21
CA ARG A 155 15.38 -6.78 -17.65
C ARG A 155 15.46 -6.81 -16.13
N ILE A 156 14.43 -7.34 -15.46
CA ILE A 156 14.40 -7.48 -14.00
C ILE A 156 15.53 -8.39 -13.52
N GLU A 157 15.80 -9.48 -14.23
CA GLU A 157 16.91 -10.38 -13.87
C GLU A 157 18.26 -9.65 -13.93
N ARG A 158 18.52 -8.87 -14.98
CA ARG A 158 19.73 -8.05 -15.10
C ARG A 158 19.83 -7.00 -13.99
N GLU A 159 18.76 -6.21 -13.80
CA GLU A 159 18.75 -5.15 -12.78
C GLU A 159 18.84 -5.75 -11.37
N SER A 160 18.23 -6.91 -11.10
CA SER A 160 18.32 -7.59 -9.80
C SER A 160 19.75 -8.02 -9.46
N VAL A 161 20.54 -8.47 -10.44
CA VAL A 161 21.96 -8.80 -10.24
C VAL A 161 22.75 -7.54 -9.90
N GLU A 162 22.50 -6.43 -10.60
CA GLU A 162 23.13 -5.14 -10.31
C GLU A 162 22.75 -4.62 -8.91
N VAL A 163 21.47 -4.68 -8.53
CA VAL A 163 20.97 -4.28 -7.21
C VAL A 163 21.68 -5.06 -6.11
N GLU A 164 21.72 -6.39 -6.21
CA GLU A 164 22.36 -7.23 -5.19
C GLU A 164 23.88 -6.98 -5.09
N ALA A 165 24.57 -6.81 -6.22
CA ALA A 165 25.99 -6.42 -6.20
C ALA A 165 26.19 -5.07 -5.48
N THR A 166 25.35 -4.08 -5.78
CA THR A 166 25.42 -2.75 -5.15
C THR A 166 25.12 -2.84 -3.65
N ARG A 167 24.13 -3.66 -3.27
CA ARG A 167 23.75 -3.92 -1.88
C ARG A 167 24.88 -4.55 -1.08
N THR A 168 25.59 -5.53 -1.65
CA THR A 168 26.75 -6.13 -0.99
C THR A 168 27.87 -5.13 -0.74
N ASN A 169 28.11 -4.21 -1.70
CA ASN A 169 29.13 -3.17 -1.55
C ASN A 169 28.74 -2.15 -0.48
N VAL A 170 27.50 -1.69 -0.46
CA VAL A 170 27.00 -0.75 0.56
C VAL A 170 27.05 -1.38 1.95
N SER A 171 26.64 -2.64 2.10
CA SER A 171 26.70 -3.33 3.40
C SER A 171 28.13 -3.46 3.94
N ALA A 172 29.11 -3.71 3.05
CA ALA A 172 30.53 -3.74 3.45
C ALA A 172 31.01 -2.36 3.92
N GLU A 173 30.59 -1.27 3.26
CA GLU A 173 30.96 0.09 3.66
C GLU A 173 30.24 0.57 4.92
N GLU A 174 28.99 0.16 5.13
CA GLU A 174 28.25 0.39 6.37
C GLU A 174 28.98 -0.23 7.56
N ALA A 175 29.50 -1.46 7.41
CA ALA A 175 30.27 -2.12 8.46
C ALA A 175 31.56 -1.34 8.80
N ILE A 176 32.26 -0.81 7.78
CA ILE A 176 33.45 0.01 7.97
C ILE A 176 33.11 1.33 8.67
N ALA A 177 32.07 2.02 8.21
CA ALA A 177 31.60 3.26 8.82
C ALA A 177 31.15 3.05 10.27
N MET A 178 30.50 1.92 10.57
CA MET A 178 30.07 1.56 11.92
C MET A 178 31.28 1.29 12.85
N SER A 179 32.33 0.63 12.36
CA SER A 179 33.57 0.45 13.12
C SER A 179 34.21 1.80 13.46
N LYS A 180 34.39 2.67 12.45
CA LYS A 180 34.96 4.00 12.65
C LYS A 180 34.11 4.87 13.57
N ALA A 181 32.78 4.77 13.50
CA ALA A 181 31.88 5.45 14.41
C ALA A 181 32.02 4.97 15.86
N LYS A 182 32.21 3.67 16.05
CA LYS A 182 32.45 3.10 17.37
C LYS A 182 33.80 3.55 17.93
N GLU A 183 34.84 3.61 17.11
CA GLU A 183 36.17 4.09 17.50
C GLU A 183 36.15 5.57 17.88
N ALA A 184 35.58 6.44 17.03
CA ALA A 184 35.43 7.86 17.32
C ALA A 184 34.60 8.11 18.59
N LYS A 185 33.51 7.36 18.77
CA LYS A 185 32.68 7.43 19.97
C LYS A 185 33.43 6.99 21.23
N ALA A 186 34.21 5.90 21.16
CA ALA A 186 35.01 5.45 22.30
C ALA A 186 36.06 6.50 22.72
N ILE A 187 36.74 7.14 21.75
CA ILE A 187 37.69 8.24 22.01
C ILE A 187 36.96 9.44 22.62
N LYS A 188 35.75 9.76 22.14
CA LYS A 188 34.91 10.84 22.66
C LYS A 188 34.51 10.60 24.11
N ASP A 189 33.94 9.42 24.39
CA ASP A 189 33.47 9.05 25.71
C ASP A 189 34.63 9.07 26.73
N ASP A 190 35.83 8.63 26.34
CA ASP A 190 37.04 8.68 27.17
C ASP A 190 37.56 10.12 27.39
N CYS A 191 37.50 10.98 26.37
CA CYS A 191 37.82 12.41 26.53
C CYS A 191 36.85 13.12 27.49
N GLU A 192 35.55 12.88 27.32
CA GLU A 192 34.50 13.47 28.15
C GLU A 192 34.59 12.98 29.59
N ALA A 193 34.89 11.69 29.81
CA ALA A 193 35.09 11.13 31.15
C ALA A 193 36.28 11.78 31.87
N GLN A 194 37.40 11.99 31.18
CA GLN A 194 38.58 12.64 31.77
C GLN A 194 38.35 14.12 32.05
N LEU A 195 37.67 14.83 31.15
CA LEU A 195 37.29 16.23 31.36
C LEU A 195 36.28 16.39 32.51
N ALA A 196 35.39 15.42 32.71
CA ALA A 196 34.42 15.43 33.79
C ALA A 196 35.05 15.35 35.19
N GLU A 197 36.30 14.89 35.33
CA GLU A 197 37.04 14.90 36.60
C GLU A 197 37.53 16.32 36.96
N ALA A 198 38.08 17.07 36.00
CA ALA A 198 38.73 18.36 36.26
C ALA A 198 37.78 19.58 36.13
N LEU A 199 36.79 19.54 35.24
CA LEU A 199 35.84 20.64 35.04
C LEU A 199 35.02 21.01 36.29
N PRO A 200 34.50 20.08 37.12
CA PRO A 200 33.76 20.46 38.32
C PRO A 200 34.66 21.10 39.38
N LEU A 201 35.92 20.63 39.51
CA LEU A 201 36.90 21.22 40.42
C LEU A 201 37.25 22.65 39.99
N LEU A 202 37.45 22.87 38.69
CA LEU A 202 37.70 24.20 38.13
C LEU A 202 36.50 25.14 38.31
N ARG A 203 35.28 24.68 38.02
CA ARG A 203 34.05 25.48 38.22
C ARG A 203 33.83 25.83 39.69
N SER A 204 34.07 24.87 40.60
CA SER A 204 33.99 25.09 42.05
C SER A 204 34.98 26.15 42.51
N ALA A 205 36.22 26.08 42.02
CA ALA A 205 37.25 27.03 42.40
C ALA A 205 37.03 28.45 41.82
N LEU A 206 36.52 28.56 40.59
CA LEU A 206 36.13 29.85 40.02
C LEU A 206 34.94 30.46 40.78
N ALA A 207 33.95 29.65 41.17
CA ALA A 207 32.86 30.09 42.02
C ALA A 207 33.35 30.55 43.40
N ALA A 208 34.35 29.88 43.99
CA ALA A 208 34.99 30.33 45.22
C ALA A 208 35.68 31.70 45.04
N LEU A 209 36.32 31.96 43.89
CA LEU A 209 36.88 33.27 43.57
C LEU A 209 35.81 34.37 43.39
N ASP A 210 34.61 34.02 42.90
CA ASP A 210 33.48 34.96 42.81
C ASP A 210 32.93 35.38 44.18
N THR A 211 33.10 34.55 45.22
CA THR A 211 32.68 34.89 46.58
C THR A 211 33.63 35.85 47.31
N LEU A 212 34.85 36.04 46.81
CA LEU A 212 35.87 36.92 47.40
C LEU A 212 35.56 38.39 47.11
N LYS A 213 35.45 39.20 48.17
CA LYS A 213 35.27 40.65 48.04
C LYS A 213 36.59 41.37 48.23
N LYS A 214 36.67 42.61 47.74
CA LYS A 214 37.84 43.49 47.91
C LYS A 214 38.27 43.65 49.38
N GLN A 215 37.30 43.66 50.30
CA GLN A 215 37.53 43.73 51.74
C GLN A 215 38.34 42.54 52.29
N ASP A 216 38.11 41.34 51.74
CA ASP A 216 38.80 40.12 52.17
C ASP A 216 40.28 40.12 51.71
N ILE A 217 40.56 40.73 50.55
CA ILE A 217 41.92 40.95 50.03
C ILE A 217 42.65 42.02 50.83
N ASP A 218 41.96 43.12 51.17
CA ASP A 218 42.52 44.19 51.99
C ASP A 218 42.90 43.69 53.40
N LEU A 219 42.14 42.72 53.93
CA LEU A 219 42.42 42.07 55.22
C LEU A 219 43.73 41.27 55.17
N VAL A 220 43.96 40.48 54.12
CA VAL A 220 45.24 39.76 53.91
C VAL A 220 46.41 40.74 53.72
N LYS A 221 46.19 41.85 53.03
CA LYS A 221 47.20 42.91 52.79
C LYS A 221 47.61 43.64 54.07
N SER A 222 46.70 43.80 55.03
CA SER A 222 46.94 44.51 56.29
C SER A 222 47.75 43.72 57.33
N MET A 223 48.00 42.42 57.10
CA MET A 223 48.72 41.55 58.03
C MET A 223 50.22 41.88 58.07
N LYS A 224 50.70 42.41 59.20
CA LYS A 224 52.14 42.69 59.40
C LYS A 224 52.99 41.41 59.50
N ASN A 225 52.44 40.35 60.09
CA ASN A 225 53.02 39.01 60.17
C ASN A 225 51.93 37.97 59.84
N PRO A 226 51.77 37.58 58.57
CA PRO A 226 50.75 36.61 58.16
C PRO A 226 51.07 35.19 58.70
N PRO A 227 50.05 34.37 59.00
CA PRO A 227 50.23 32.96 59.30
C PRO A 227 50.92 32.22 58.14
N ASP A 228 51.68 31.17 58.46
CA ASP A 228 52.50 30.47 57.46
C ASP A 228 51.67 29.86 56.33
N GLY A 229 50.44 29.41 56.59
CA GLY A 229 49.51 28.97 55.55
C GLY A 229 49.11 30.08 54.55
N VAL A 230 48.96 31.33 55.00
CA VAL A 230 48.65 32.48 54.13
C VAL A 230 49.87 32.88 53.32
N LYS A 231 51.08 32.85 53.91
CA LYS A 231 52.33 33.08 53.19
C LYS A 231 52.53 32.07 52.06
N LEU A 232 52.31 30.78 52.34
CA LEU A 232 52.44 29.70 51.37
C LEU A 232 51.44 29.82 50.22
N VAL A 233 50.20 30.21 50.48
CA VAL A 233 49.18 30.43 49.44
C VAL A 233 49.55 31.63 48.57
N MET A 234 49.97 32.75 49.17
CA MET A 234 50.38 33.93 48.42
C MET A 234 51.64 33.72 47.59
N GLU A 235 52.58 32.93 48.12
CA GLU A 235 53.75 32.46 47.39
C GLU A 235 53.35 31.60 46.19
N ALA A 236 52.44 30.64 46.40
CA ALA A 236 51.95 29.76 45.34
C ALA A 236 51.19 30.54 44.24
N VAL A 237 50.41 31.58 44.58
CA VAL A 237 49.78 32.48 43.59
C VAL A 237 50.84 33.27 42.81
N CYS A 238 51.90 33.75 43.47
CA CYS A 238 53.01 34.45 42.79
C CYS A 238 53.74 33.53 41.80
N VAL A 239 53.98 32.29 42.21
CA VAL A 239 54.60 31.27 41.36
C VAL A 239 53.66 30.95 40.18
N MET A 240 52.36 30.80 40.41
CA MET A 240 51.36 30.51 39.37
C MET A 240 51.31 31.60 38.28
N LYS A 241 51.50 32.86 38.67
CA LYS A 241 51.59 34.02 37.75
C LYS A 241 53.00 34.30 37.20
N ASP A 242 53.96 33.41 37.46
CA ASP A 242 55.38 33.53 37.06
C ASP A 242 56.06 34.83 37.54
N ILE A 243 55.69 35.33 38.72
CA ILE A 243 56.27 36.53 39.31
C ILE A 243 57.54 36.17 40.10
N LYS A 244 58.66 36.83 39.78
CA LYS A 244 59.96 36.57 40.39
C LYS A 244 60.00 37.00 41.87
N PRO A 245 60.65 36.21 42.77
CA PRO A 245 60.82 36.60 44.17
C PRO A 245 61.80 37.76 44.34
N ASP A 246 61.64 38.49 45.43
CA ASP A 246 62.65 39.43 45.92
C ASP A 246 63.68 38.64 46.76
N LYS A 247 64.99 38.79 46.48
CA LYS A 247 66.06 38.12 47.26
C LYS A 247 66.38 38.95 48.49
N ILE A 248 66.12 38.40 49.68
CA ILE A 248 66.32 39.09 50.96
C ILE A 248 67.24 38.25 51.87
N PRO A 249 68.12 38.86 52.68
CA PRO A 249 68.88 38.14 53.70
C PRO A 249 67.95 37.46 54.73
N ASP A 250 68.26 36.22 55.10
CA ASP A 250 67.48 35.41 56.04
C ASP A 250 67.15 36.14 57.37
N PRO A 251 65.87 36.30 57.75
CA PRO A 251 65.45 36.90 59.03
C PRO A 251 65.93 36.15 60.28
N SER A 252 66.37 34.89 60.14
CA SER A 252 66.87 34.05 61.24
C SER A 252 68.38 34.13 61.48
N GLY A 253 69.09 35.00 60.74
CA GLY A 253 70.52 35.29 60.98
C GLY A 253 71.51 34.30 60.35
N SER A 254 71.06 33.40 59.46
CA SER A 254 71.93 32.37 58.86
C SER A 254 72.82 32.85 57.69
N GLY A 255 72.75 34.13 57.31
CA GLY A 255 73.55 34.73 56.23
C GLY A 255 73.21 34.24 54.82
N LYS A 256 72.20 33.36 54.66
CA LYS A 256 71.72 32.88 53.36
C LYS A 256 70.72 33.86 52.74
N MET A 257 70.78 34.04 51.42
CA MET A 257 69.77 34.78 50.67
C MET A 257 68.54 33.90 50.46
N ILE A 258 67.41 34.27 51.05
CA ILE A 258 66.13 33.56 50.89
C ILE A 258 65.30 34.30 49.83
N ASN A 259 64.60 33.53 49.00
CA ASN A 259 63.62 34.07 48.06
C ASN A 259 62.34 34.42 48.84
N ASP A 260 62.10 35.71 49.08
CA ASP A 260 60.87 36.17 49.72
C ASP A 260 59.84 36.57 48.66
N TYR A 261 58.68 35.92 48.72
CA TYR A 261 57.55 36.22 47.84
C TYR A 261 56.50 37.12 48.50
N TRP A 262 56.63 37.44 49.79
CA TRP A 262 55.63 38.22 50.53
C TRP A 262 55.56 39.68 50.08
N LYS A 263 56.70 40.35 49.88
CA LYS A 263 56.70 41.73 49.37
C LYS A 263 56.17 41.82 47.94
N THR A 264 56.45 40.80 47.14
CA THR A 264 55.99 40.69 45.75
C THR A 264 54.49 40.35 45.67
N SER A 265 53.99 39.48 46.54
CA SER A 265 52.56 39.17 46.63
C SER A 265 51.74 40.38 47.07
N LEU A 266 52.24 41.22 47.99
CA LEU A 266 51.57 42.47 48.39
C LEU A 266 51.45 43.48 47.24
N LYS A 267 52.45 43.55 46.36
CA LYS A 267 52.38 44.39 45.13
C LYS A 267 51.30 43.86 44.18
N MET A 268 51.20 42.55 44.03
CA MET A 268 50.19 41.88 43.19
C MET A 268 48.77 42.03 43.77
N LEU A 269 48.59 41.88 45.09
CA LEU A 269 47.30 42.10 45.77
C LEU A 269 46.87 43.57 45.76
N SER A 270 47.77 44.51 45.46
CA SER A 270 47.45 45.93 45.36
C SER A 270 46.84 46.33 44.01
N ASP A 271 46.85 45.44 43.02
CA ASP A 271 46.19 45.67 41.74
C ASP A 271 44.66 45.49 41.87
N PRO A 272 43.84 46.52 41.61
CA PRO A 272 42.38 46.39 41.67
C PRO A 272 41.79 45.37 40.69
N ARG A 273 42.53 44.96 39.64
CA ARG A 273 42.10 43.92 38.68
C ARG A 273 42.62 42.51 39.02
N PHE A 274 43.18 42.33 40.22
CA PHE A 274 43.79 41.07 40.62
C PHE A 274 42.83 39.86 40.51
N LEU A 275 41.60 39.96 41.01
CA LEU A 275 40.62 38.86 40.91
C LEU A 275 40.20 38.57 39.46
N ASP A 276 39.98 39.61 38.66
CA ASP A 276 39.60 39.47 37.25
C ASP A 276 40.73 38.78 36.46
N SER A 277 41.99 39.10 36.78
CA SER A 277 43.15 38.45 36.17
C SER A 277 43.35 36.98 36.58
N LEU A 278 42.76 36.54 37.71
CA LEU A 278 42.74 35.11 38.09
C LEU A 278 41.63 34.35 37.37
N LYS A 279 40.48 35.00 37.14
CA LYS A 279 39.36 34.41 36.38
C LYS A 279 39.67 34.33 34.88
N ALA A 280 40.35 35.35 34.34
CA ALA A 280 40.80 35.41 32.96
C ALA A 280 42.18 34.76 32.73
N PHE A 281 42.70 34.02 33.72
CA PHE A 281 44.00 33.36 33.60
C PHE A 281 43.97 32.28 32.50
N ASP A 282 45.03 32.24 31.71
CA ASP A 282 45.19 31.25 30.64
C ASP A 282 45.52 29.87 31.24
N LYS A 283 44.46 29.16 31.61
CA LYS A 283 44.48 27.80 32.14
C LYS A 283 44.96 26.76 31.12
N ASP A 284 44.96 27.09 29.84
CA ASP A 284 45.24 26.17 28.73
C ASP A 284 46.73 26.17 28.35
N ASN A 285 47.49 27.23 28.70
CA ASN A 285 48.90 27.39 28.36
C ASN A 285 49.80 27.77 29.56
N ILE A 286 49.82 26.93 30.60
CA ILE A 286 50.64 27.17 31.79
C ILE A 286 52.09 26.68 31.55
N PRO A 287 53.12 27.52 31.79
CA PRO A 287 54.51 27.12 31.60
C PRO A 287 54.91 25.89 32.45
N PRO A 288 55.64 24.91 31.89
CA PRO A 288 55.99 23.67 32.60
C PRO A 288 56.81 23.89 33.88
N HIS A 289 57.65 24.93 33.94
CA HIS A 289 58.46 25.24 35.12
C HIS A 289 57.60 25.72 36.29
N VAL A 290 56.49 26.41 36.02
CA VAL A 290 55.55 26.92 37.03
C VAL A 290 54.81 25.76 37.69
N VAL A 291 54.19 24.88 36.90
CA VAL A 291 53.45 23.72 37.43
C VAL A 291 54.38 22.77 38.17
N LYS A 292 55.59 22.53 37.64
CA LYS A 292 56.59 21.68 38.31
C LYS A 292 56.93 22.21 39.69
N LYS A 293 57.14 23.53 39.82
CA LYS A 293 57.42 24.19 41.10
C LYS A 293 56.23 24.12 42.05
N ILE A 294 55.01 24.29 41.55
CA ILE A 294 53.78 24.13 42.35
C ILE A 294 53.65 22.71 42.91
N ARG A 295 53.89 21.70 42.08
CA ARG A 295 53.86 20.28 42.47
C ARG A 295 54.92 19.93 43.51
N THR A 296 56.16 20.37 43.31
CA THR A 296 57.28 19.99 44.20
C THR A 296 57.31 20.76 45.51
N SER A 297 56.85 22.01 45.52
CA SER A 297 57.03 22.90 46.67
C SER A 297 55.77 23.10 47.51
N PHE A 298 54.57 22.96 46.93
CA PHE A 298 53.31 23.29 47.62
C PHE A 298 52.38 22.08 47.77
N MET A 299 52.19 21.27 46.72
CA MET A 299 51.32 20.08 46.77
C MET A 299 51.82 18.98 47.73
N THR A 300 53.13 18.85 47.93
CA THR A 300 53.71 17.86 48.87
C THR A 300 53.62 18.32 50.33
N ASN A 301 53.30 19.59 50.58
CA ASN A 301 53.26 20.16 51.92
C ASN A 301 51.88 19.91 52.56
N SER A 302 51.87 19.24 53.73
CA SER A 302 50.65 18.93 54.50
C SER A 302 49.86 20.18 54.94
N GLU A 303 50.50 21.35 54.95
CA GLU A 303 49.88 22.63 55.31
C GLU A 303 49.16 23.32 54.14
N PHE A 304 49.33 22.86 52.90
CA PHE A 304 48.72 23.43 51.70
C PHE A 304 47.40 22.70 51.34
N LYS A 305 46.41 22.76 52.25
CA LYS A 305 45.07 22.20 52.04
C LYS A 305 44.00 23.27 52.31
N PRO A 306 42.95 23.39 51.47
CA PRO A 306 41.92 24.42 51.63
C PRO A 306 41.31 24.45 53.04
N GLU A 307 41.03 23.29 53.63
CA GLU A 307 40.44 23.18 54.96
C GLU A 307 41.34 23.70 56.09
N LYS A 308 42.67 23.53 55.97
CA LYS A 308 43.62 24.05 56.97
C LYS A 308 43.83 25.55 56.80
N VAL A 309 43.90 26.01 55.55
CA VAL A 309 44.08 27.42 55.21
C VAL A 309 42.83 28.25 55.59
N ARG A 310 41.64 27.65 55.53
CA ARG A 310 40.37 28.26 55.98
C ARG A 310 40.43 28.77 57.42
N ASN A 311 41.10 28.03 58.31
CA ASN A 311 41.27 28.42 59.72
C ASN A 311 42.11 29.69 59.89
N ALA A 312 42.97 30.01 58.92
CA ALA A 312 43.78 31.23 58.91
C ALA A 312 43.10 32.37 58.14
N SER A 313 42.49 32.08 56.99
CA SER A 313 41.75 33.07 56.19
C SER A 313 40.83 32.37 55.15
N SER A 314 39.56 32.76 55.13
CA SER A 314 38.62 32.36 54.07
C SER A 314 39.05 32.86 52.69
N ALA A 315 39.71 34.01 52.62
CA ALA A 315 40.24 34.56 51.37
C ALA A 315 41.35 33.68 50.79
N ALA A 316 42.20 33.15 51.66
CA ALA A 316 43.27 32.24 51.28
C ALA A 316 42.75 30.83 50.92
N GLU A 317 41.61 30.39 51.45
CA GLU A 317 40.95 29.12 51.06
C GLU A 317 40.54 29.13 49.58
N GLY A 318 39.86 30.18 49.11
CA GLY A 318 39.43 30.30 47.71
C GLY A 318 40.62 30.32 46.74
N LEU A 319 41.70 31.00 47.10
CA LEU A 319 42.94 31.05 46.32
C LEU A 319 43.69 29.70 46.34
N CYS A 320 43.69 29.00 47.47
CA CYS A 320 44.26 27.65 47.59
C CYS A 320 43.51 26.65 46.70
N SER A 321 42.18 26.63 46.78
CA SER A 321 41.32 25.79 45.93
C SER A 321 41.49 26.09 44.44
N TRP A 322 41.68 27.36 44.07
CA TRP A 322 41.98 27.77 42.70
C TRP A 322 43.31 27.22 42.18
N ILE A 323 44.39 27.26 42.96
CA ILE A 323 45.68 26.69 42.56
C ILE A 323 45.57 25.17 42.39
N LEU A 324 44.89 24.49 43.31
CA LEU A 324 44.69 23.03 43.23
C LEU A 324 43.84 22.64 42.01
N ALA A 325 42.80 23.41 41.70
CA ALA A 325 41.98 23.18 40.53
C ALA A 325 42.73 23.49 39.21
N MET A 326 43.60 24.51 39.18
CA MET A 326 44.45 24.82 38.03
C MET A 326 45.51 23.75 37.77
N GLU A 327 46.09 23.17 38.82
CA GLU A 327 47.02 22.03 38.69
C GLU A 327 46.30 20.76 38.20
N ALA A 328 45.13 20.45 38.76
CA ALA A 328 44.32 19.31 38.36
C ALA A 328 43.85 19.46 36.90
N TYR A 329 43.50 20.68 36.50
CA TYR A 329 43.16 21.01 35.12
C TYR A 329 44.37 20.87 34.18
N ASP A 330 45.56 21.41 34.50
CA ASP A 330 46.77 21.23 33.68
C ASP A 330 47.14 19.75 33.49
N ARG A 331 46.98 18.94 34.55
CA ARG A 331 47.21 17.49 34.48
C ARG A 331 46.27 16.81 33.49
N VAL A 332 44.97 17.10 33.58
CA VAL A 332 43.97 16.51 32.69
C VAL A 332 44.08 17.08 31.29
N ALA A 333 44.28 18.39 31.12
CA ALA A 333 44.44 19.06 29.84
C ALA A 333 45.61 18.48 29.03
N LYS A 334 46.74 18.13 29.67
CA LYS A 334 47.87 17.46 28.99
C LYS A 334 47.56 16.04 28.52
N VAL A 335 46.69 15.31 29.21
CA VAL A 335 46.27 13.96 28.81
C VAL A 335 45.16 14.02 27.75
N VAL A 336 44.28 15.02 27.84
CA VAL A 336 43.14 15.21 26.94
C VAL A 336 43.55 15.91 25.63
N ALA A 337 44.53 16.81 25.63
CA ALA A 337 45.00 17.51 24.42
C ALA A 337 45.39 16.58 23.26
N PRO A 338 46.23 15.54 23.43
CA PRO A 338 46.51 14.60 22.34
C PRO A 338 45.27 13.79 21.93
N LYS A 339 44.37 13.49 22.87
CA LYS A 339 43.13 12.76 22.58
C LYS A 339 42.10 13.63 21.85
N GLN A 340 42.04 14.93 22.09
CA GLN A 340 41.22 15.89 21.34
C GLN A 340 41.71 16.03 19.90
N VAL A 341 43.03 16.02 19.68
CA VAL A 341 43.59 15.99 18.31
C VAL A 341 43.25 14.66 17.63
N ALA A 342 43.40 13.53 18.32
CA ALA A 342 43.02 12.22 17.80
C ALA A 342 41.51 12.10 17.53
N LEU A 343 40.67 12.67 18.40
CA LEU A 343 39.22 12.77 18.21
C LEU A 343 38.90 13.58 16.95
N GLY A 344 39.51 14.75 16.78
CA GLY A 344 39.28 15.59 15.59
C GLY A 344 39.69 14.88 14.29
N GLN A 345 40.78 14.10 14.31
CA GLN A 345 41.17 13.25 13.18
C GLN A 345 40.15 12.13 12.92
N ALA A 346 39.73 11.41 13.96
CA ALA A 346 38.74 10.34 13.85
C ALA A 346 37.36 10.85 13.39
N GLU A 347 36.92 12.00 13.88
CA GLU A 347 35.67 12.67 13.46
C GLU A 347 35.77 13.18 12.01
N ALA A 348 36.92 13.71 11.59
CA ALA A 348 37.15 14.11 10.20
C ALA A 348 37.11 12.89 9.26
N GLU A 349 37.81 11.81 9.58
CA GLU A 349 37.76 10.57 8.81
C GLU A 349 36.35 9.96 8.76
N LEU A 350 35.64 9.98 9.90
CA LEU A 350 34.26 9.55 9.99
C LEU A 350 33.36 10.38 9.08
N SER A 351 33.50 11.70 9.07
CA SER A 351 32.70 12.60 8.21
C SER A 351 32.89 12.30 6.72
N VAL A 352 34.13 12.01 6.29
CA VAL A 352 34.44 11.62 4.91
C VAL A 352 33.82 10.26 4.58
N THR A 353 33.92 9.29 5.50
CA THR A 353 33.29 7.98 5.26
C THR A 353 31.76 8.04 5.27
N MET A 354 31.15 8.86 6.12
CA MET A 354 29.69 9.04 6.15
C MET A 354 29.16 9.75 4.91
N THR A 355 29.87 10.74 4.38
CA THR A 355 29.49 11.42 3.13
C THR A 355 29.53 10.43 1.95
N SER A 356 30.62 9.67 1.79
CA SER A 356 30.71 8.60 0.79
C SER A 356 29.64 7.52 0.98
N LEU A 357 29.33 7.13 2.21
CA LEU A 357 28.30 6.14 2.51
C LEU A 357 26.91 6.65 2.12
N ASN A 358 26.57 7.90 2.47
CA ASN A 358 25.29 8.51 2.13
C ASN A 358 25.09 8.60 0.62
N GLU A 359 26.13 8.93 -0.14
CA GLU A 359 26.09 8.93 -1.61
C GLU A 359 25.77 7.54 -2.15
N LYS A 360 26.43 6.50 -1.63
CA LYS A 360 26.22 5.12 -2.08
C LYS A 360 24.88 4.54 -1.63
N GLN A 361 24.39 4.90 -0.45
CA GLN A 361 23.04 4.58 0.01
C GLN A 361 21.97 5.26 -0.87
N ALA A 362 22.20 6.50 -1.31
CA ALA A 362 21.30 7.17 -2.25
C ALA A 362 21.27 6.45 -3.62
N VAL A 363 22.41 5.98 -4.11
CA VAL A 363 22.50 5.16 -5.33
C VAL A 363 21.78 3.83 -5.15
N LEU A 364 22.00 3.12 -4.04
CA LEU A 364 21.31 1.86 -3.73
C LEU A 364 19.79 2.07 -3.74
N LYS A 365 19.31 3.11 -3.05
CA LYS A 365 17.88 3.45 -3.00
C LYS A 365 17.31 3.73 -4.40
N ALA A 366 18.01 4.50 -5.23
CA ALA A 366 17.56 4.79 -6.59
C ALA A 366 17.44 3.52 -7.45
N VAL A 367 18.37 2.58 -7.27
CA VAL A 367 18.39 1.30 -7.99
C VAL A 367 17.31 0.33 -7.46
N GLU A 368 17.07 0.30 -6.14
CA GLU A 368 15.97 -0.45 -5.52
C GLU A 368 14.60 0.09 -5.93
N ASP A 369 14.41 1.42 -5.93
CA ASP A 369 13.17 2.07 -6.36
C ASP A 369 12.87 1.76 -7.83
N ARG A 370 13.91 1.73 -8.68
CA ARG A 370 13.80 1.32 -10.09
C ARG A 370 13.40 -0.15 -10.22
N LEU A 371 14.04 -1.07 -9.48
CA LEU A 371 13.66 -2.49 -9.49
C LEU A 371 12.21 -2.68 -8.99
N ALA A 372 11.79 -1.94 -7.97
CA ALA A 372 10.42 -1.96 -7.48
C ALA A 372 9.41 -1.49 -8.53
N SER A 373 9.74 -0.43 -9.28
CA SER A 373 8.91 0.05 -10.38
C SER A 373 8.76 -0.98 -11.51
N LEU A 374 9.85 -1.65 -11.90
CA LEU A 374 9.80 -2.72 -12.91
C LEU A 374 8.99 -3.93 -12.44
N ASN A 375 9.09 -4.31 -11.17
CA ASN A 375 8.26 -5.38 -10.60
C ASN A 375 6.78 -5.01 -10.59
N ALA A 376 6.42 -3.75 -10.33
CA ALA A 376 5.05 -3.27 -10.41
C ALA A 376 4.52 -3.27 -11.86
N GLU A 377 5.34 -2.86 -12.83
CA GLU A 377 5.01 -2.96 -14.26
C GLU A 377 4.79 -4.42 -14.70
N LEU A 378 5.65 -5.34 -14.24
CA LEU A 378 5.49 -6.77 -14.50
C LEU A 378 4.20 -7.33 -13.93
N GLN A 379 3.82 -6.96 -12.71
CA GLN A 379 2.53 -7.36 -12.13
C GLN A 379 1.36 -6.84 -12.97
N GLY A 380 1.42 -5.58 -13.41
CA GLY A 380 0.42 -5.01 -14.31
C GLY A 380 0.31 -5.75 -15.64
N LEU A 381 1.43 -6.16 -16.24
CA LEU A 381 1.46 -6.98 -17.46
C LEU A 381 0.93 -8.39 -17.22
N ALA A 382 1.25 -9.01 -16.08
CA ALA A 382 0.74 -10.32 -15.70
C ALA A 382 -0.78 -10.30 -15.51
N ASP A 383 -1.31 -9.29 -14.82
CA ASP A 383 -2.76 -9.09 -14.66
C ASP A 383 -3.46 -8.86 -16.00
N LYS A 384 -2.86 -8.05 -16.88
CA LYS A 384 -3.35 -7.85 -18.25
C LYS A 384 -3.37 -9.16 -19.02
N LYS A 385 -2.33 -10.00 -18.89
CA LYS A 385 -2.25 -11.31 -19.53
C LYS A 385 -3.30 -12.28 -19.03
N VAL A 386 -3.67 -12.25 -17.75
CA VAL A 386 -4.74 -13.09 -17.18
C VAL A 386 -6.13 -12.64 -17.64
N ARG A 387 -6.30 -11.34 -17.90
CA ARG A 387 -7.58 -10.77 -18.39
C ARG A 387 -7.82 -11.02 -19.89
N LEU A 388 -6.75 -11.14 -20.67
CA LEU A 388 -6.79 -11.48 -22.11
C LEU A 388 -6.91 -12.99 -22.29
#